data_AF-A0A3D3CVL8-F1
#
_entry.id   AF-A0A3D3CVL8-F1
#
_cell.length_a   1.000
_cell.length_b   1.000
_cell.length_c   1.000
_cell.angle_alpha   90.00
_cell.angle_beta   90.00
_cell.angle_gamma   90.00
#
_symmetry.space_group_name_H-M   'P 1'
#
loop_
_entity.id
_entity.type
_entity.pdbx_description
1 polymer ?
#
loop_
_entity_poly.entity_id
_entity_poly.type
_entity_poly.pdbx_seq_one_letter_code
_entity_poly.pdbx_strand_id
1 'polypeptide(L)'
;YGQMTAGSWIYIGSQGIVQGTYETYAAAADKHFNGTLLGTLNVTAGLGGMGGAQPLAITMNEGVALIAEVEWWRIQKRLETRYLDFGILNLDEAIDKALQAKKDKKAISIGVCCNAVHLLERLLERNIIPDTLTDQTSAHDPLIGYWPHQISPEEAMVLRETNPEKYLELAYESMKLHVEKMLALQKKGAITFDYGNNIRARAFEKGLQNAFDFPGFVPAYIRPLFCEGKGPFRWVALSGNPQDIAVTDDLMLRLFPENHSLQRWLKLAKEKIAFQGLPARICWLGQGEREKAGLAF
;
A
#
# COMPACT_ATOMS: atom_id res chain seq x y z
N TYR A 1 2.75 -1.92 22.52
CA TYR A 1 2.80 -2.70 21.26
C TYR A 1 4.04 -2.28 20.46
N GLY A 2 4.91 -3.21 20.07
CA GLY A 2 6.22 -2.89 19.45
C GLY A 2 6.22 -2.79 17.92
N GLN A 3 5.16 -3.27 17.24
CA GLN A 3 5.16 -3.47 15.78
C GLN A 3 6.43 -4.22 15.30
N MET A 4 6.83 -4.08 14.03
CA MET A 4 8.10 -4.62 13.53
C MET A 4 9.27 -3.65 13.74
N THR A 5 9.20 -2.45 13.15
CA THR A 5 10.32 -1.50 13.11
C THR A 5 10.18 -0.32 14.06
N ALA A 6 9.05 -0.20 14.77
CA ALA A 6 8.81 0.89 15.71
C ALA A 6 9.60 0.67 17.02
N GLY A 7 9.43 -0.49 17.66
CA GLY A 7 10.14 -0.86 18.89
C GLY A 7 11.60 -1.27 18.69
N SER A 8 12.04 -1.46 17.45
CA SER A 8 13.41 -1.84 17.08
C SER A 8 14.19 -0.73 16.38
N TRP A 9 13.65 0.49 16.38
CA TRP A 9 14.33 1.73 15.97
C TRP A 9 14.97 1.70 14.57
N ILE A 10 14.28 1.13 13.58
CA ILE A 10 14.74 1.09 12.17
C ILE A 10 13.63 1.46 11.16
N TYR A 11 12.66 2.28 11.62
CA TYR A 11 11.63 2.86 10.76
C TYR A 11 12.18 4.05 9.98
N ILE A 12 12.04 4.02 8.65
CA ILE A 12 12.57 5.05 7.73
C ILE A 12 11.45 5.76 6.96
N GLY A 13 10.31 5.96 7.61
CA GLY A 13 9.12 6.49 6.97
C GLY A 13 8.45 5.50 6.04
N SER A 14 7.61 6.01 5.13
CA SER A 14 6.86 5.22 4.15
C SER A 14 7.80 4.48 3.16
N GLN A 15 9.03 4.96 3.02
CA GLN A 15 10.04 4.31 2.19
C GLN A 15 10.34 2.87 2.65
N GLY A 16 10.19 2.55 3.94
CA GLY A 16 10.52 1.22 4.46
C GLY A 16 9.71 0.07 3.86
N ILE A 17 8.56 0.35 3.24
CA ILE A 17 7.71 -0.66 2.60
C ILE A 17 7.49 -0.42 1.11
N VAL A 18 7.75 0.79 0.60
CA VAL A 18 7.36 1.17 -0.77
C VAL A 18 7.98 0.27 -1.84
N GLN A 19 9.19 -0.25 -1.65
CA GLN A 19 9.72 -1.26 -2.57
C GLN A 19 8.96 -2.59 -2.50
N GLY A 20 8.62 -3.08 -1.31
CA GLY A 20 7.84 -4.33 -1.18
C GLY A 20 6.46 -4.20 -1.84
N THR A 21 5.86 -3.02 -1.76
CA THR A 21 4.61 -2.69 -2.45
C THR A 21 4.80 -2.56 -3.95
N TYR A 22 5.87 -1.89 -4.39
CA TYR A 22 6.24 -1.81 -5.80
C TYR A 22 6.45 -3.21 -6.41
N GLU A 23 7.22 -4.09 -5.77
CA GLU A 23 7.47 -5.46 -6.23
C GLU A 23 6.19 -6.31 -6.26
N THR A 24 5.26 -6.07 -5.32
CA THR A 24 3.96 -6.77 -5.34
C THR A 24 3.15 -6.38 -6.57
N TYR A 25 3.06 -5.08 -6.85
CA TYR A 25 2.33 -4.58 -8.02
C TYR A 25 3.05 -4.90 -9.34
N ALA A 26 4.39 -4.91 -9.36
CA ALA A 26 5.19 -5.33 -10.50
C ALA A 26 4.95 -6.82 -10.82
N ALA A 27 4.99 -7.68 -9.81
CA ALA A 27 4.69 -9.11 -9.97
C ALA A 27 3.23 -9.35 -10.39
N ALA A 28 2.28 -8.55 -9.90
CA ALA A 28 0.90 -8.59 -10.37
C ALA A 28 0.79 -8.14 -11.84
N ALA A 29 1.52 -7.10 -12.23
CA ALA A 29 1.62 -6.63 -13.61
C ALA A 29 2.20 -7.68 -14.56
N ASP A 30 3.31 -8.33 -14.17
CA ASP A 30 3.91 -9.42 -14.96
C ASP A 30 2.94 -10.59 -15.13
N LYS A 31 2.24 -10.96 -14.06
CA LYS A 31 1.35 -12.12 -14.06
C LYS A 31 0.02 -11.89 -14.79
N HIS A 32 -0.50 -10.67 -14.78
CA HIS A 32 -1.88 -10.38 -15.20
C HIS A 32 -2.01 -9.31 -16.29
N PHE A 33 -1.00 -8.46 -16.50
CA PHE A 33 -1.11 -7.23 -17.30
C PHE A 33 0.10 -6.99 -18.23
N ASN A 34 0.78 -8.05 -18.68
CA ASN A 34 1.91 -7.98 -19.61
C ASN A 34 3.09 -7.10 -19.11
N GLY A 35 3.32 -7.07 -17.80
CA GLY A 35 4.47 -6.41 -17.19
C GLY A 35 4.33 -4.91 -16.92
N THR A 36 3.13 -4.33 -17.09
CA THR A 36 2.86 -2.94 -16.71
C THR A 36 1.42 -2.76 -16.18
N LEU A 37 1.19 -1.80 -15.29
CA LEU A 37 -0.15 -1.37 -14.88
C LEU A 37 -0.68 -0.21 -15.73
N LEU A 38 -0.02 0.12 -16.84
CA LEU A 38 -0.46 1.18 -17.74
C LEU A 38 -1.91 0.96 -18.21
N GLY A 39 -2.78 1.92 -17.91
CA GLY A 39 -4.20 1.82 -18.26
C GLY A 39 -5.00 0.87 -17.37
N THR A 40 -4.51 0.56 -16.17
CA THR A 40 -5.27 -0.15 -15.12
C THR A 40 -5.68 0.79 -13.98
N LEU A 41 -6.78 0.44 -13.31
CA LEU A 41 -7.31 1.02 -12.09
C LEU A 41 -7.03 0.07 -10.92
N ASN A 42 -6.29 0.56 -9.94
CA ASN A 42 -5.85 -0.20 -8.77
C ASN A 42 -6.51 0.44 -7.54
N VAL A 43 -7.43 -0.29 -6.90
CA VAL A 43 -8.23 0.21 -5.78
C VAL A 43 -7.73 -0.36 -4.46
N THR A 44 -7.59 0.50 -3.46
CA THR A 44 -7.25 0.09 -2.10
C THR A 44 -7.76 1.06 -1.03
N ALA A 45 -7.36 0.86 0.22
CA ALA A 45 -7.66 1.74 1.33
C ALA A 45 -6.51 1.79 2.35
N GLY A 46 -6.49 2.85 3.14
CA GLY A 46 -5.51 3.13 4.19
C GLY A 46 -4.30 3.91 3.65
N LEU A 47 -4.18 5.18 4.08
CA LEU A 47 -3.03 6.06 3.86
C LEU A 47 -2.26 6.27 5.17
N GLY A 48 -2.10 5.19 5.94
CA GLY A 48 -1.26 5.10 7.13
C GLY A 48 0.23 5.23 6.85
N GLY A 49 1.10 5.02 7.84
CA GLY A 49 2.56 5.13 7.64
C GLY A 49 3.07 4.18 6.56
N MET A 50 2.58 2.95 6.58
CA MET A 50 2.85 1.92 5.58
C MET A 50 1.87 2.02 4.39
N GLY A 51 0.57 2.15 4.66
CA GLY A 51 -0.51 2.37 3.68
C GLY A 51 -0.26 3.49 2.68
N GLY A 52 0.40 4.56 3.13
CA GLY A 52 0.76 5.71 2.29
C GLY A 52 1.79 5.40 1.21
N ALA A 53 2.42 4.21 1.20
CA ALA A 53 3.33 3.79 0.14
C ALA A 53 2.61 3.24 -1.09
N GLN A 54 1.36 2.79 -0.96
CA GLN A 54 0.58 2.17 -2.04
C GLN A 54 0.41 3.07 -3.28
N PRO A 55 0.07 4.37 -3.14
CA PRO A 55 -0.18 5.20 -4.32
C PRO A 55 1.10 5.40 -5.15
N LEU A 56 2.24 5.60 -4.48
CA LEU A 56 3.53 5.72 -5.16
C LEU A 56 3.97 4.40 -5.82
N ALA A 57 3.78 3.27 -5.14
CA ALA A 57 4.11 1.95 -5.69
C ALA A 57 3.30 1.61 -6.96
N ILE A 58 2.02 1.96 -6.98
CA ILE A 58 1.14 1.76 -8.14
C ILE A 58 1.57 2.66 -9.30
N THR A 59 1.81 3.96 -9.04
CA THR A 59 2.19 4.92 -10.09
C THR A 59 3.59 4.66 -10.65
N MET A 60 4.52 4.11 -9.84
CA MET A 60 5.83 3.62 -10.32
C MET A 60 5.71 2.40 -11.25
N ASN A 61 4.60 1.66 -11.16
CA ASN A 61 4.21 0.61 -12.11
C ASN A 61 3.29 1.13 -13.23
N GLU A 62 3.17 2.45 -13.37
CA GLU A 62 2.40 3.16 -14.42
C GLU A 62 0.87 3.09 -14.29
N GLY A 63 0.36 2.57 -13.17
CA GLY A 63 -1.06 2.42 -12.91
C GLY A 63 -1.74 3.66 -12.34
N VAL A 64 -3.08 3.67 -12.38
CA VAL A 64 -3.90 4.60 -11.62
C VAL A 64 -4.20 4.02 -10.25
N ALA A 65 -4.00 4.80 -9.19
CA ALA A 65 -4.32 4.42 -7.83
C ALA A 65 -5.53 5.21 -7.31
N LEU A 66 -6.54 4.51 -6.78
CA LEU A 66 -7.68 5.11 -6.07
C LEU A 66 -7.75 4.53 -4.65
N ILE A 67 -7.56 5.38 -3.64
CA ILE A 67 -7.34 4.95 -2.26
C ILE A 67 -8.34 5.62 -1.32
N ALA A 68 -9.15 4.84 -0.61
CA ALA A 68 -9.97 5.38 0.48
C ALA A 68 -9.14 5.65 1.75
N GLU A 69 -9.37 6.78 2.38
CA GLU A 69 -8.84 7.13 3.69
C GLU A 69 -9.88 7.94 4.45
N VAL A 70 -10.10 7.62 5.73
CA VAL A 70 -11.13 8.28 6.55
C VAL A 70 -10.60 9.59 7.12
N GLU A 71 -9.30 9.65 7.43
CA GLU A 71 -8.68 10.77 8.11
C GLU A 71 -8.02 11.73 7.10
N TRP A 72 -8.63 12.90 6.87
CA TRP A 72 -8.12 13.90 5.91
C TRP A 72 -6.65 14.29 6.14
N TRP A 73 -6.22 14.43 7.40
CA TRP A 73 -4.84 14.78 7.72
C TRP A 73 -3.82 13.72 7.23
N ARG A 74 -4.22 12.45 7.07
CA ARG A 74 -3.36 11.41 6.49
C ARG A 74 -3.20 11.59 4.99
N ILE A 75 -4.27 11.98 4.28
CA ILE A 75 -4.22 12.37 2.86
C ILE A 75 -3.28 13.56 2.70
N GLN A 76 -3.46 14.63 3.49
CA GLN A 76 -2.61 15.82 3.44
C GLN A 76 -1.14 15.49 3.63
N LYS A 77 -0.82 14.68 4.64
CA LYS A 77 0.56 14.26 4.88
C LYS A 77 1.18 13.48 3.72
N ARG A 78 0.39 12.81 2.86
CA ARG A 78 0.90 12.04 1.70
C ARG A 78 1.08 12.93 0.48
N LEU A 79 0.27 13.98 0.35
CA LEU A 79 0.51 15.06 -0.59
C LEU A 79 1.82 15.78 -0.25
N GLU A 80 2.02 16.16 1.03
CA GLU A 80 3.23 16.81 1.52
C GLU A 80 4.51 15.98 1.27
N THR A 81 4.44 14.66 1.50
CA THR A 81 5.58 13.77 1.28
C THR A 81 5.73 13.31 -0.17
N ARG A 82 4.88 13.79 -1.10
CA ARG A 82 4.84 13.39 -2.53
C ARG A 82 4.62 11.90 -2.77
N TYR A 83 3.90 11.24 -1.86
CA TYR A 83 3.45 9.86 -2.00
C TYR A 83 2.05 9.74 -2.60
N LEU A 84 1.35 10.87 -2.80
CA LEU A 84 0.03 10.98 -3.38
C LEU A 84 -0.04 12.23 -4.27
N ASP A 85 -0.75 12.18 -5.40
CA ASP A 85 -0.88 13.31 -6.33
C ASP A 85 -2.11 14.19 -6.03
N PHE A 86 -3.25 13.57 -5.71
CA PHE A 86 -4.52 14.28 -5.49
C PHE A 86 -5.22 13.80 -4.21
N GLY A 87 -5.75 14.74 -3.44
CA GLY A 87 -6.70 14.48 -2.34
C GLY A 87 -8.06 15.04 -2.71
N ILE A 88 -9.12 14.22 -2.65
CA ILE A 88 -10.48 14.59 -3.06
C ILE A 88 -11.47 14.23 -1.94
N LEU A 89 -12.43 15.12 -1.68
CA LEU A 89 -13.48 14.88 -0.68
C LEU A 89 -14.71 14.17 -1.28
N ASN A 90 -15.05 14.50 -2.54
CA ASN A 90 -16.20 13.91 -3.21
C ASN A 90 -15.86 12.53 -3.81
N LEU A 91 -16.63 11.51 -3.43
CA LEU A 91 -16.40 10.13 -3.85
C LEU A 91 -16.56 9.92 -5.36
N ASP A 92 -17.63 10.47 -5.95
CA ASP A 92 -17.88 10.30 -7.39
C ASP A 92 -16.87 11.05 -8.25
N GLU A 93 -16.47 12.25 -7.85
CA GLU A 93 -15.41 13.01 -8.50
C GLU A 93 -14.09 12.23 -8.52
N ALA A 94 -13.72 11.60 -7.39
CA ALA A 94 -12.52 10.80 -7.29
C ALA A 94 -12.56 9.57 -8.22
N ILE A 95 -13.70 8.87 -8.27
CA ILE A 95 -13.93 7.74 -9.16
C ILE A 95 -13.83 8.19 -10.63
N ASP A 96 -14.50 9.28 -10.99
CA ASP A 96 -14.52 9.80 -12.36
C ASP A 96 -13.13 10.21 -12.85
N LYS A 97 -12.37 10.89 -11.99
CA LYS A 97 -10.98 11.26 -12.27
C LYS A 97 -10.09 10.04 -12.46
N ALA A 98 -10.26 9.00 -11.64
CA ALA A 98 -9.50 7.76 -11.75
C ALA A 98 -9.80 7.03 -13.07
N LEU A 99 -11.08 6.94 -13.45
CA LEU A 99 -11.50 6.34 -14.72
C LEU A 99 -10.99 7.13 -15.93
N GLN A 100 -11.02 8.46 -15.88
CA GLN A 100 -10.49 9.30 -16.94
C GLN A 100 -8.96 9.12 -17.08
N ALA A 101 -8.22 9.08 -15.97
CA ALA A 101 -6.79 8.81 -16.01
C ALA A 101 -6.45 7.41 -16.53
N LYS A 102 -7.27 6.40 -16.19
CA LYS A 102 -7.15 5.03 -16.73
C LYS A 102 -7.27 5.07 -18.26
N LYS A 103 -8.31 5.74 -18.77
CA LYS A 103 -8.56 5.92 -20.21
C LYS A 103 -7.41 6.66 -20.91
N ASP A 104 -6.89 7.70 -20.28
CA ASP A 104 -5.80 8.52 -20.81
C ASP A 104 -4.42 7.89 -20.62
N LYS A 105 -4.34 6.71 -19.99
CA LYS A 105 -3.08 6.01 -19.64
C LYS A 105 -2.10 6.89 -18.86
N LYS A 106 -2.63 7.65 -17.89
CA LYS A 106 -1.83 8.49 -16.99
C LYS A 106 -1.63 7.80 -15.66
N ALA A 107 -0.37 7.68 -15.23
CA ALA A 107 -0.03 7.19 -13.90
C ALA A 107 -0.26 8.29 -12.85
N ILE A 108 -1.40 8.25 -12.17
CA ILE A 108 -1.74 9.19 -11.09
C ILE A 108 -2.31 8.45 -9.89
N SER A 109 -2.22 9.09 -8.73
CA SER A 109 -2.73 8.59 -7.48
C SER A 109 -3.73 9.56 -6.84
N ILE A 110 -4.87 9.01 -6.41
CA ILE A 110 -5.99 9.77 -5.86
C ILE A 110 -6.38 9.17 -4.51
N GLY A 111 -6.23 9.97 -3.45
CA GLY A 111 -6.76 9.68 -2.12
C GLY A 111 -8.13 10.31 -1.98
N VAL A 112 -9.13 9.52 -1.63
CA VAL A 112 -10.50 10.00 -1.39
C VAL A 112 -10.85 9.91 0.09
N CYS A 113 -11.40 11.00 0.63
CA CYS A 113 -11.76 11.09 2.04
C CYS A 113 -13.09 10.37 2.31
N CYS A 114 -13.04 9.04 2.44
CA CYS A 114 -14.21 8.23 2.72
C CYS A 114 -13.86 6.91 3.41
N ASN A 115 -14.87 6.24 3.96
CA ASN A 115 -14.72 4.87 4.44
C ASN A 115 -14.52 3.91 3.24
N ALA A 116 -13.63 2.94 3.40
CA ALA A 116 -13.34 1.95 2.37
C ALA A 116 -14.60 1.18 1.93
N VAL A 117 -15.50 0.86 2.86
CA VAL A 117 -16.79 0.21 2.54
C VAL A 117 -17.59 1.07 1.55
N HIS A 118 -17.70 2.37 1.79
CA HIS A 118 -18.43 3.28 0.90
C HIS A 118 -17.81 3.37 -0.49
N LEU A 119 -16.47 3.37 -0.59
CA LEU A 119 -15.81 3.32 -1.90
C LEU A 119 -16.16 2.03 -2.65
N LEU A 120 -16.03 0.86 -2.01
CA LEU A 120 -16.31 -0.42 -2.66
C LEU A 120 -17.78 -0.58 -3.04
N GLU A 121 -18.70 -0.11 -2.19
CA GLU A 121 -20.13 -0.06 -2.50
C GLU A 121 -20.41 0.81 -3.70
N ARG A 122 -19.82 2.01 -3.74
CA ARG A 122 -20.02 2.93 -4.87
C ARG A 122 -19.49 2.36 -6.18
N LEU A 123 -18.36 1.65 -6.15
CA LEU A 123 -17.85 0.94 -7.33
C LEU A 123 -18.81 -0.15 -7.80
N LEU A 124 -19.38 -0.94 -6.88
CA LEU A 124 -20.35 -1.98 -7.19
C LEU A 124 -21.65 -1.41 -7.77
N GLU A 125 -22.20 -0.34 -7.18
CA GLU A 125 -23.39 0.38 -7.66
C GLU A 125 -23.21 0.89 -9.08
N ARG A 126 -22.03 1.46 -9.37
CA ARG A 126 -21.68 1.99 -10.68
C ARG A 126 -21.19 0.92 -11.66
N ASN A 127 -21.18 -0.35 -11.24
CA ASN A 127 -20.65 -1.49 -12.00
C ASN A 127 -19.22 -1.28 -12.52
N ILE A 128 -18.38 -0.65 -11.69
CA ILE A 128 -16.96 -0.41 -11.97
C ILE A 128 -16.16 -1.53 -11.30
N ILE A 129 -15.39 -2.24 -12.11
CA ILE A 129 -14.54 -3.35 -11.65
C ILE A 129 -13.09 -2.85 -11.73
N PRO A 130 -12.38 -2.72 -10.59
CA PRO A 130 -10.98 -2.39 -10.62
C PRO A 130 -10.18 -3.57 -11.16
N ASP A 131 -9.04 -3.30 -11.79
CA ASP A 131 -8.18 -4.36 -12.34
C ASP A 131 -7.45 -5.09 -11.21
N THR A 132 -6.98 -4.34 -10.19
CA THR A 132 -6.49 -4.93 -8.92
C THR A 132 -7.24 -4.36 -7.73
N LEU A 133 -7.43 -5.18 -6.69
CA LEU A 133 -8.10 -4.79 -5.45
C LEU A 133 -7.36 -5.33 -4.22
N THR A 134 -7.03 -4.44 -3.28
CA THR A 134 -6.41 -4.84 -2.01
C THR A 134 -6.76 -3.89 -0.87
N ASP A 135 -6.24 -4.11 0.33
CA ASP A 135 -6.49 -3.27 1.50
C ASP A 135 -5.26 -3.18 2.41
N GLN A 136 -5.00 -1.98 2.94
CA GLN A 136 -3.95 -1.73 3.93
C GLN A 136 -4.43 -0.79 5.06
N THR A 137 -5.73 -0.81 5.36
CA THR A 137 -6.24 -0.29 6.65
C THR A 137 -5.57 -1.03 7.82
N SER A 138 -5.63 -0.48 9.03
CA SER A 138 -5.04 -1.11 10.20
C SER A 138 -5.98 -2.14 10.85
N ALA A 139 -6.55 -3.05 10.05
CA ALA A 139 -7.45 -4.13 10.49
C ALA A 139 -6.86 -5.09 11.54
N HIS A 140 -5.53 -5.09 11.71
CA HIS A 140 -4.84 -5.89 12.72
C HIS A 140 -5.17 -5.43 14.15
N ASP A 141 -5.49 -4.14 14.33
CA ASP A 141 -5.91 -3.52 15.58
C ASP A 141 -7.30 -2.89 15.39
N PRO A 142 -8.38 -3.66 15.59
CA PRO A 142 -9.73 -3.18 15.30
C PRO A 142 -10.18 -1.99 16.15
N LEU A 143 -9.61 -1.79 17.35
CA LEU A 143 -10.02 -0.72 18.26
C LEU A 143 -9.45 0.64 17.81
N ILE A 144 -8.17 0.66 17.43
CA ILE A 144 -7.47 1.90 17.06
C ILE A 144 -7.46 2.11 15.54
N GLY A 145 -7.30 1.02 14.79
CA GLY A 145 -6.84 1.05 13.41
C GLY A 145 -7.93 0.93 12.34
N TYR A 146 -9.15 0.54 12.70
CA TYR A 146 -10.24 0.38 11.75
C TYR A 146 -11.43 1.28 12.13
N TRP A 147 -11.91 2.05 11.16
CA TRP A 147 -13.01 2.99 11.33
C TRP A 147 -14.33 2.33 10.93
N PRO A 148 -15.33 2.25 11.82
CA PRO A 148 -16.65 1.73 11.46
C PRO A 148 -17.32 2.56 10.35
N HIS A 149 -18.02 1.91 9.43
CA HIS A 149 -18.68 2.59 8.31
C HIS A 149 -20.06 3.16 8.69
N GLN A 150 -20.68 2.64 9.76
CA GLN A 150 -22.04 2.95 10.17
C GLN A 150 -22.21 4.33 10.83
N ILE A 151 -21.10 4.93 11.28
CA ILE A 151 -21.09 6.17 12.07
C ILE A 151 -20.03 7.13 11.52
N SER A 152 -20.15 8.41 11.87
CA SER A 152 -19.16 9.41 11.45
C SER A 152 -17.81 9.20 12.17
N PRO A 153 -16.70 9.73 11.62
CA PRO A 153 -15.42 9.73 12.32
C PRO A 153 -15.49 10.39 13.71
N GLU A 154 -16.24 11.48 13.84
CA GLU A 154 -16.41 12.19 15.11
C GLU A 154 -17.12 11.32 16.15
N GLU A 155 -18.19 10.64 15.75
CA GLU A 155 -18.92 9.69 16.60
C GLU A 155 -18.04 8.49 16.97
N ALA A 156 -17.26 7.98 16.01
CA ALA A 156 -16.37 6.85 16.23
C ALA A 156 -15.27 7.18 17.25
N MET A 157 -14.74 8.41 17.23
CA MET A 157 -13.77 8.86 18.24
C MET A 157 -14.35 8.84 19.66
N VAL A 158 -15.55 9.40 19.83
CA VAL A 158 -16.24 9.39 21.14
C VAL A 158 -16.58 7.96 21.57
N LEU A 159 -17.09 7.14 20.66
CA LEU A 159 -17.48 5.76 20.96
C LEU A 159 -16.28 4.90 21.36
N ARG A 160 -15.12 5.10 20.72
CA ARG A 160 -13.88 4.37 21.04
C ARG A 160 -13.46 4.54 22.50
N GLU A 161 -13.69 5.72 23.07
CA GLU A 161 -13.34 6.03 24.46
C GLU A 161 -14.45 5.62 25.44
N THR A 162 -15.70 5.90 25.08
CA THR A 162 -16.86 5.74 25.98
C THR A 162 -17.42 4.31 26.01
N ASN A 163 -17.35 3.58 24.90
CA ASN A 163 -17.79 2.20 24.79
C ASN A 163 -16.92 1.41 23.78
N PRO A 164 -15.69 1.01 24.17
CA PRO A 164 -14.77 0.26 23.32
C PRO A 164 -15.36 -1.06 22.78
N GLU A 165 -16.21 -1.73 23.56
CA GLU A 165 -16.84 -2.99 23.14
C GLU A 165 -17.79 -2.77 21.97
N LYS A 166 -18.63 -1.73 22.03
CA LYS A 166 -19.52 -1.38 20.92
C LYS A 166 -18.74 -0.91 19.70
N TYR A 167 -17.66 -0.15 19.90
CA TYR A 167 -16.77 0.24 18.81
C TYR A 167 -16.21 -0.99 18.09
N LEU A 168 -15.69 -1.97 18.85
CA LEU A 168 -15.15 -3.21 18.30
C LEU A 168 -16.21 -3.98 17.51
N GLU A 169 -17.43 -4.11 18.04
CA GLU A 169 -18.54 -4.75 17.33
C GLU A 169 -18.76 -4.12 15.94
N LEU A 170 -18.88 -2.79 15.88
CA LEU A 170 -19.09 -2.05 14.63
C LEU A 170 -17.89 -2.14 13.68
N ALA A 171 -16.66 -2.12 14.21
CA ALA A 171 -15.44 -2.27 13.43
C ALA A 171 -15.36 -3.67 12.79
N TYR A 172 -15.71 -4.72 13.52
CA TYR A 172 -15.78 -6.09 13.00
C TYR A 172 -16.87 -6.28 11.95
N GLU A 173 -18.04 -5.67 12.13
CA GLU A 173 -19.10 -5.64 11.11
C GLU A 173 -18.65 -4.94 9.84
N SER A 174 -17.94 -3.82 9.99
CA SER A 174 -17.38 -3.08 8.87
C SER A 174 -16.31 -3.86 8.12
N MET A 175 -15.38 -4.52 8.83
CA MET A 175 -14.36 -5.38 8.21
C MET A 175 -14.99 -6.56 7.46
N LYS A 176 -16.03 -7.19 8.04
CA LYS A 176 -16.79 -8.23 7.35
C LYS A 176 -17.39 -7.70 6.04
N LEU A 177 -18.10 -6.58 6.10
CA LEU A 177 -18.75 -6.00 4.92
C LEU A 177 -17.70 -5.57 3.87
N HIS A 178 -16.59 -4.97 4.28
CA HIS A 178 -15.47 -4.63 3.40
C HIS A 178 -15.00 -5.88 2.62
N VAL A 179 -14.73 -6.99 3.32
CA VAL A 179 -14.29 -8.24 2.67
C VAL A 179 -15.38 -8.84 1.79
N GLU A 180 -16.65 -8.78 2.16
CA GLU A 180 -17.77 -9.18 1.30
C GLU A 180 -17.80 -8.40 -0.02
N LYS A 181 -17.57 -7.08 0.01
CA LYS A 181 -17.48 -6.27 -1.22
C LYS A 181 -16.23 -6.60 -2.03
N MET A 182 -15.09 -6.88 -1.39
CA MET A 182 -13.89 -7.36 -2.07
C MET A 182 -14.13 -8.67 -2.81
N LEU A 183 -14.81 -9.63 -2.18
CA LEU A 183 -15.21 -10.90 -2.79
C LEU A 183 -16.20 -10.70 -3.94
N ALA A 184 -17.15 -9.75 -3.80
CA ALA A 184 -18.09 -9.42 -4.86
C ALA A 184 -17.39 -8.85 -6.11
N LEU A 185 -16.42 -7.94 -5.93
CA LEU A 185 -15.61 -7.40 -7.02
C LEU A 185 -14.66 -8.46 -7.61
N GLN A 186 -14.10 -9.35 -6.77
CA GLN A 186 -13.31 -10.50 -7.23
C GLN A 186 -14.13 -11.41 -8.16
N LYS A 187 -15.37 -11.75 -7.78
CA LYS A 187 -16.28 -12.55 -8.61
C LYS A 187 -16.62 -11.88 -9.95
N LYS A 188 -16.55 -10.55 -10.02
CA LYS A 188 -16.72 -9.78 -11.26
C LYS A 188 -15.42 -9.64 -12.08
N GLY A 189 -14.29 -10.14 -11.59
CA GLY A 189 -13.02 -10.20 -12.32
C GLY A 189 -11.87 -9.36 -11.76
N ALA A 190 -12.06 -8.66 -10.64
CA ALA A 190 -10.95 -7.92 -10.02
C ALA A 190 -9.87 -8.89 -9.50
N ILE A 191 -8.59 -8.60 -9.77
CA ILE A 191 -7.47 -9.33 -9.18
C ILE A 191 -7.32 -8.91 -7.72
N THR A 192 -7.95 -9.68 -6.83
CA THR A 192 -8.02 -9.37 -5.40
C THR A 192 -6.96 -10.11 -4.59
N PHE A 193 -6.30 -9.40 -3.67
CA PHE A 193 -5.35 -10.00 -2.73
C PHE A 193 -5.32 -9.25 -1.39
N ASP A 194 -4.92 -9.94 -0.33
CA ASP A 194 -4.72 -9.37 1.00
C ASP A 194 -3.29 -8.87 1.18
N TYR A 195 -3.15 -7.66 1.71
CA TYR A 195 -1.84 -6.99 1.90
C TYR A 195 -1.34 -7.01 3.34
N GLY A 196 -1.60 -8.12 4.05
CA GLY A 196 -0.91 -8.43 5.31
C GLY A 196 -1.41 -7.65 6.53
N ASN A 197 -2.65 -7.17 6.52
CA ASN A 197 -3.26 -6.48 7.67
C ASN A 197 -4.25 -7.34 8.46
N ASN A 198 -4.39 -8.62 8.09
CA ASN A 198 -5.26 -9.60 8.75
C ASN A 198 -6.78 -9.38 8.54
N ILE A 199 -7.21 -8.52 7.60
CA ILE A 199 -8.63 -8.20 7.40
C ILE A 199 -9.48 -9.44 7.08
N ARG A 200 -8.95 -10.41 6.33
CA ARG A 200 -9.65 -11.68 6.04
C ARG A 200 -9.95 -12.47 7.30
N ALA A 201 -9.00 -12.56 8.22
CA ALA A 201 -9.21 -13.25 9.49
C ALA A 201 -10.26 -12.54 10.35
N ARG A 202 -10.26 -11.20 10.36
CA ARG A 202 -11.29 -10.41 11.07
C ARG A 202 -12.69 -10.64 10.52
N ALA A 203 -12.83 -10.71 9.19
CA ALA A 203 -14.10 -11.04 8.56
C ALA A 203 -14.53 -12.49 8.85
N PHE A 204 -13.59 -13.44 8.85
CA PHE A 204 -13.84 -14.84 9.21
C PHE A 204 -14.29 -14.99 10.67
N GLU A 205 -13.64 -14.29 11.61
CA GLU A 205 -14.03 -14.21 13.04
C GLU A 205 -15.48 -13.73 13.20
N LYS A 206 -15.97 -12.85 12.31
CA LYS A 206 -17.37 -12.37 12.26
C LYS A 206 -18.28 -13.23 11.36
N GLY A 207 -17.84 -14.44 11.00
CA GLY A 207 -18.65 -15.48 10.38
C GLY A 207 -18.60 -15.56 8.85
N LEU A 208 -17.79 -14.74 8.17
CA LEU A 208 -17.64 -14.82 6.71
C LEU A 208 -16.75 -16.02 6.31
N GLN A 209 -17.38 -17.17 6.07
CA GLN A 209 -16.68 -18.44 5.87
C GLN A 209 -15.70 -18.42 4.68
N ASN A 210 -16.04 -17.66 3.65
CA ASN A 210 -15.27 -17.60 2.41
C ASN A 210 -14.36 -16.36 2.35
N ALA A 211 -14.01 -15.78 3.51
CA ALA A 211 -13.11 -14.63 3.61
C ALA A 211 -11.70 -14.89 3.04
N PHE A 212 -11.29 -16.16 2.93
CA PHE A 212 -9.98 -16.57 2.42
C PHE A 212 -9.97 -16.95 0.92
N ASP A 213 -11.07 -16.72 0.18
CA ASP A 213 -11.16 -17.01 -1.27
C ASP A 213 -10.20 -16.15 -2.13
N PHE A 214 -9.61 -15.09 -1.57
CA PHE A 214 -8.48 -14.38 -2.17
C PHE A 214 -7.18 -14.59 -1.38
N PRO A 215 -6.04 -14.74 -2.07
CA PRO A 215 -4.77 -15.07 -1.43
C PRO A 215 -4.15 -13.87 -0.72
N GLY A 216 -3.19 -14.14 0.16
CA GLY A 216 -2.27 -13.11 0.63
C GLY A 216 -1.22 -12.77 -0.44
N PHE A 217 -0.69 -11.55 -0.41
CA PHE A 217 0.30 -11.10 -1.40
C PHE A 217 1.60 -11.93 -1.37
N VAL A 218 2.00 -12.46 -0.22
CA VAL A 218 3.21 -13.30 -0.10
C VAL A 218 3.10 -14.57 -0.94
N PRO A 219 2.13 -15.48 -0.71
CA PRO A 219 1.98 -16.66 -1.56
C PRO A 219 1.66 -16.32 -3.02
N ALA A 220 0.99 -15.20 -3.28
CA ALA A 220 0.57 -14.83 -4.63
C ALA A 220 1.70 -14.27 -5.51
N TYR A 221 2.62 -13.50 -4.91
CA TYR A 221 3.56 -12.64 -5.65
C TYR A 221 4.99 -12.63 -5.09
N ILE A 222 5.15 -12.55 -3.77
CA ILE A 222 6.47 -12.24 -3.16
C ILE A 222 7.30 -13.48 -2.79
N ARG A 223 6.68 -14.64 -2.59
CA ARG A 223 7.39 -15.87 -2.16
C ARG A 223 8.60 -16.24 -3.04
N PRO A 224 8.56 -16.12 -4.39
CA PRO A 224 9.75 -16.37 -5.21
C PRO A 224 10.95 -15.51 -4.83
N LEU A 225 10.75 -14.22 -4.54
CA LEU A 225 11.82 -13.32 -4.09
C LEU A 225 12.41 -13.80 -2.75
N PHE A 226 11.55 -14.27 -1.82
CA PHE A 226 12.02 -14.81 -0.55
C PHE A 226 12.86 -16.08 -0.72
N CYS A 227 12.56 -16.92 -1.71
CA CYS A 227 13.37 -18.11 -2.01
C CYS A 227 14.79 -17.77 -2.48
N GLU A 228 15.01 -16.58 -3.06
CA GLU A 228 16.34 -16.03 -3.40
C GLU A 228 17.00 -15.27 -2.23
N GLY A 229 16.39 -15.28 -1.05
CA GLY A 229 16.83 -14.51 0.11
C GLY A 229 16.62 -13.00 -0.06
N LYS A 230 15.84 -12.55 -1.05
CA LYS A 230 15.50 -11.12 -1.20
C LYS A 230 14.52 -10.70 -0.11
N GLY A 231 14.58 -9.44 0.26
CA GLY A 231 13.72 -8.87 1.30
C GLY A 231 14.07 -7.40 1.56
N PRO A 232 13.37 -6.74 2.49
CA PRO A 232 13.41 -5.28 2.68
C PRO A 232 14.69 -4.77 3.35
N PHE A 233 15.85 -5.04 2.73
CA PHE A 233 17.16 -4.55 3.12
C PHE A 233 17.22 -3.03 2.96
N ARG A 234 17.82 -2.35 3.95
CA ARG A 234 17.84 -0.90 4.05
C ARG A 234 19.10 -0.42 4.75
N TRP A 235 19.47 0.82 4.49
CA TRP A 235 20.53 1.53 5.20
C TRP A 235 20.15 2.99 5.43
N VAL A 236 20.86 3.63 6.37
CA VAL A 236 20.58 4.99 6.85
C VAL A 236 21.89 5.76 6.96
N ALA A 237 21.93 6.97 6.42
CA ALA A 237 23.06 7.87 6.55
C ALA A 237 22.99 8.62 7.88
N LEU A 238 23.79 8.21 8.86
CA LEU A 238 23.82 8.83 10.19
C LEU A 238 24.35 10.27 10.19
N SER A 239 25.05 10.68 9.13
CA SER A 239 25.49 12.05 8.90
C SER A 239 24.32 13.05 8.73
N GLY A 240 23.14 12.55 8.34
CA GLY A 240 22.02 13.39 7.90
C GLY A 240 22.17 13.95 6.49
N ASN A 241 23.28 13.66 5.78
CA ASN A 241 23.56 14.20 4.45
C ASN A 241 22.93 13.32 3.35
N PRO A 242 22.01 13.85 2.52
CA PRO A 242 21.40 13.07 1.43
C PRO A 242 22.41 12.66 0.34
N GLN A 243 23.55 13.34 0.26
CA GLN A 243 24.61 12.97 -0.68
C GLN A 243 25.20 11.59 -0.38
N ASP A 244 25.21 11.15 0.89
CA ASP A 244 25.71 9.83 1.25
C ASP A 244 24.82 8.73 0.64
N ILE A 245 23.50 8.95 0.63
CA ILE A 245 22.58 8.05 -0.07
C ILE A 245 22.83 8.07 -1.57
N ALA A 246 23.06 9.24 -2.17
CA ALA A 246 23.37 9.33 -3.61
C ALA A 246 24.65 8.54 -3.97
N VAL A 247 25.70 8.62 -3.14
CA VAL A 247 26.93 7.83 -3.32
C VAL A 247 26.64 6.33 -3.22
N THR A 248 25.85 5.90 -2.22
CA THR A 248 25.48 4.49 -2.11
C THR A 248 24.59 4.02 -3.26
N ASP A 249 23.67 4.85 -3.77
CA ASP A 249 22.83 4.52 -4.93
C ASP A 249 23.74 4.29 -6.16
N ASP A 250 24.68 5.19 -6.44
CA ASP A 250 25.62 5.08 -7.57
C ASP A 250 26.59 3.89 -7.41
N LEU A 251 26.97 3.55 -6.18
CA LEU A 251 27.75 2.35 -5.87
C LEU A 251 26.94 1.08 -6.16
N MET A 252 25.70 1.01 -5.70
CA MET A 252 24.80 -0.13 -5.94
C MET A 252 24.55 -0.35 -7.43
N LEU A 253 24.36 0.72 -8.21
CA LEU A 253 24.21 0.66 -9.66
C LEU A 253 25.45 0.04 -10.34
N ARG A 254 26.66 0.32 -9.84
CA ARG A 254 27.92 -0.26 -10.37
C ARG A 254 28.19 -1.68 -9.87
N LEU A 255 27.79 -2.01 -8.64
CA LEU A 255 28.03 -3.33 -8.05
C LEU A 255 27.14 -4.43 -8.64
N PHE A 256 25.96 -4.07 -9.13
CA PHE A 256 24.93 -4.98 -9.65
C PHE A 256 24.42 -4.54 -11.03
N PRO A 257 25.29 -4.45 -12.07
CA PRO A 257 24.92 -3.89 -13.38
C PRO A 257 23.87 -4.76 -14.11
N GLU A 258 23.92 -6.08 -13.93
CA GLU A 258 23.01 -7.04 -14.56
C GLU A 258 21.64 -7.15 -13.86
N ASN A 259 21.48 -6.56 -12.66
CA ASN A 259 20.23 -6.63 -11.92
C ASN A 259 19.26 -5.53 -12.39
N HIS A 260 18.60 -5.75 -13.52
CA HIS A 260 17.72 -4.75 -14.15
C HIS A 260 16.60 -4.22 -13.24
N SER A 261 16.04 -5.06 -12.35
CA SER A 261 15.01 -4.61 -11.40
C SER A 261 15.58 -3.61 -10.40
N LEU A 262 16.75 -3.93 -9.80
CA LEU A 262 17.48 -3.02 -8.91
C LEU A 262 17.84 -1.70 -9.62
N GLN A 263 18.32 -1.78 -10.85
CA GLN A 263 18.69 -0.61 -11.65
C GLN A 263 17.48 0.32 -11.87
N ARG A 264 16.32 -0.24 -12.24
CA ARG A 264 15.07 0.52 -12.41
C ARG A 264 14.59 1.10 -11.08
N TRP A 265 14.62 0.29 -10.02
CA TRP A 265 14.23 0.70 -8.67
C TRP A 265 15.02 1.92 -8.20
N LEU A 266 16.35 1.89 -8.24
CA LEU A 266 17.18 2.98 -7.75
C LEU A 266 17.00 4.29 -8.54
N LYS A 267 16.81 4.19 -9.86
CA LYS A 267 16.48 5.37 -10.70
C LYS A 267 15.17 6.02 -10.26
N LEU A 268 14.10 5.21 -10.13
CA LEU A 268 12.81 5.72 -9.69
C LEU A 268 12.84 6.22 -8.23
N ALA A 269 13.54 5.52 -7.35
CA ALA A 269 13.68 5.89 -5.94
C ALA A 269 14.39 7.24 -5.77
N LYS A 270 15.39 7.55 -6.61
CA LYS A 270 16.08 8.85 -6.64
C LYS A 270 15.16 9.99 -7.11
N GLU A 271 14.30 9.73 -8.09
CA GLU A 271 13.41 10.75 -8.67
C GLU A 271 12.16 11.00 -7.82
N LYS A 272 11.57 9.94 -7.28
CA LYS A 272 10.22 9.96 -6.72
C LYS A 272 10.16 10.00 -5.20
N ILE A 273 11.15 9.45 -4.50
CA ILE A 273 11.08 9.31 -3.03
C ILE A 273 11.69 10.55 -2.36
N ALA A 274 10.88 11.25 -1.57
CA ALA A 274 11.38 12.25 -0.62
C ALA A 274 11.89 11.57 0.66
N PHE A 275 13.05 11.99 1.16
CA PHE A 275 13.56 11.53 2.45
C PHE A 275 12.70 12.04 3.62
N GLN A 276 12.64 11.27 4.70
CA GLN A 276 11.90 11.59 5.92
C GLN A 276 12.83 11.39 7.13
N GLY A 277 13.26 12.47 7.76
CA GLY A 277 14.28 12.42 8.81
C GLY A 277 15.67 12.17 8.23
N LEU A 278 16.45 11.25 8.84
CA LEU A 278 17.75 10.85 8.29
C LEU A 278 17.58 10.26 6.88
N PRO A 279 18.40 10.66 5.90
CA PRO A 279 18.39 10.05 4.58
C PRO A 279 18.61 8.54 4.68
N ALA A 280 17.73 7.79 4.03
CA ALA A 280 17.72 6.34 4.07
C ALA A 280 17.30 5.80 2.72
N ARG A 281 17.67 4.55 2.43
CA ARG A 281 17.29 3.85 1.21
C ARG A 281 16.81 2.45 1.55
N ILE A 282 15.74 2.04 0.89
CA ILE A 282 15.32 0.64 0.80
C ILE A 282 15.82 0.09 -0.55
N CYS A 283 16.40 -1.10 -0.55
CA CYS A 283 16.77 -1.83 -1.76
C CYS A 283 16.70 -3.33 -1.47
N TRP A 284 15.82 -4.08 -2.13
CA TRP A 284 15.70 -5.51 -1.92
C TRP A 284 16.92 -6.23 -2.50
N LEU A 285 17.67 -6.91 -1.63
CA LEU A 285 18.88 -7.65 -1.96
C LEU A 285 18.76 -9.10 -1.48
N GLY A 286 19.23 -10.02 -2.31
CA GLY A 286 19.23 -11.46 -2.10
C GLY A 286 20.38 -11.95 -1.24
N GLN A 287 20.49 -13.28 -1.14
CA GLN A 287 21.65 -13.92 -0.51
C GLN A 287 22.94 -13.56 -1.28
N GLY A 288 24.03 -13.26 -0.55
CA GLY A 288 25.30 -12.80 -1.12
C GLY A 288 25.31 -11.33 -1.52
N GLU A 289 24.25 -10.81 -2.15
CA GLU A 289 24.15 -9.39 -2.52
C GLU A 289 24.22 -8.48 -1.30
N ARG A 290 23.57 -8.85 -0.19
CA ARG A 290 23.59 -8.09 1.07
C ARG A 290 24.99 -7.95 1.67
N GLU A 291 25.76 -9.04 1.68
CA GLU A 291 27.14 -9.04 2.18
C GLU A 291 28.03 -8.18 1.30
N LYS A 292 27.93 -8.34 -0.02
CA LYS A 292 28.68 -7.54 -1.00
C LYS A 292 28.38 -6.05 -0.87
N ALA A 293 27.12 -5.68 -0.70
CA ALA A 293 26.73 -4.29 -0.48
C ALA A 293 27.25 -3.77 0.87
N GLY A 294 27.06 -4.53 1.96
CA GLY A 294 27.48 -4.14 3.30
C GLY A 294 28.99 -3.95 3.47
N LEU A 295 29.82 -4.74 2.79
CA LEU A 295 31.28 -4.56 2.78
C LEU A 295 31.74 -3.36 1.95
N ALA A 296 30.91 -2.89 1.01
CA ALA A 296 31.24 -1.78 0.13
C ALA A 296 30.77 -0.41 0.66
N PHE A 297 29.82 -0.40 1.61
CA PHE A 297 29.36 0.80 2.33
C PHE A 297 30.36 1.21 3.42
#